data_AF-A0A834Z8H5-F1
#
_entry.id   AF-A0A834Z8H5-F1
#
_cell.length_a   1.000
_cell.length_b   1.000
_cell.length_c   1.000
_cell.angle_alpha   90.00
_cell.angle_beta   90.00
_cell.angle_gamma   90.00
#
_symmetry.space_group_name_H-M   'P 1'
#
loop_
_entity.id
_entity.type
_entity.pdbx_description
1 polymer ?
#
loop_
_entity_poly.entity_id
_entity_poly.type
_entity_poly.pdbx_seq_one_letter_code
_entity_poly.pdbx_strand_id
1 'polypeptide(L)'
;MSTKTSFIPLLVQIVDKYVKDARILMATQEQSEIASALNLLDAALVLSPRLETTLELKARSLLYLRRFKDVADMLQEYIPSFKMVSEESSLSSDNSSQQLSKERVKLLSSDNSSSDSFPRDPSFKCFSVSDLKKKVMAGLCKNCEKDAQWRYLVLGQACYHLGLMEDAMVLLQTEKRLSRAAFRRESVCWSDDSFSFSKVAIFSDINNNNSLTPPPPTESENVSQLLSHIKLLLRRRTAALAALDAGLYSEAIRHFSKILDGHRGTPQGFLAECYVNRASAYRAAGRIAESIADCNRTLALDPTCIQALGTRAALLETIRYLPDCLRDLEHLKLLYDSILRDRKLPGPAWKRHNVQYRDVPGNLRALASKIQELRQRIASGEMGNVDYYGLIGLRRGCSRSELERAHLLLCLRHKPDKAMNFVDRCEFVDYRILDSVKDQARMSALLLFRLLQKGYSSVMAAIMDEEAAEKQRQKAALQTAALQVQVPAPELKLRGELGKSTVEIPIPNRLLAGSSDYSLGSIELPEQATTAAAAAATAASVFQGVFCRDIAVVGNLISQAGFNRPIPVKYEALSC
;
A
#
# COMPACT_ATOMS: atom_id res chain seq x y z
N MET A 1 31.58 40.44 44.45
CA MET A 1 30.89 39.51 43.53
C MET A 1 31.20 38.07 43.93
N SER A 2 30.45 37.45 44.86
CA SER A 2 30.86 36.13 45.44
C SER A 2 29.73 35.13 45.72
N THR A 3 28.53 35.32 45.14
CA THR A 3 27.35 34.47 45.38
C THR A 3 27.02 33.50 44.24
N LYS A 4 27.70 33.60 43.08
CA LYS A 4 27.45 32.71 41.92
C LYS A 4 28.21 31.37 41.98
N THR A 5 29.23 31.25 42.81
CA THR A 5 30.08 30.05 42.91
C THR A 5 29.54 28.98 43.86
N SER A 6 28.77 29.35 44.89
CA SER A 6 28.18 28.41 45.87
C SER A 6 26.88 27.75 45.40
N PHE A 7 26.19 28.32 44.40
CA PHE A 7 24.94 27.76 43.87
C PHE A 7 25.16 26.53 42.96
N ILE A 8 26.28 26.46 42.24
CA ILE A 8 26.54 25.42 41.24
C ILE A 8 26.61 24.01 41.86
N PRO A 9 27.35 23.76 42.96
CA PRO A 9 27.38 22.43 43.58
C PRO A 9 26.01 21.98 44.11
N LEU A 10 25.23 22.92 44.65
CA LEU A 10 23.93 22.64 45.26
C LEU A 10 22.88 22.26 44.21
N LEU A 11 22.89 22.93 43.04
CA LEU A 11 22.08 22.56 41.88
C LEU A 11 22.44 21.16 41.35
N VAL A 12 23.73 20.83 41.27
CA VAL A 12 24.18 19.48 40.86
C VAL A 12 23.68 18.42 41.84
N GLN A 13 23.76 18.64 43.14
CA GLN A 13 23.24 17.71 44.15
C GLN A 13 21.73 17.49 44.06
N ILE A 14 20.94 18.54 43.77
CA ILE A 14 19.49 18.43 43.55
C ILE A 14 19.18 17.60 42.30
N VAL A 15 19.87 17.86 41.19
CA VAL A 15 19.72 17.09 39.94
C VAL A 15 20.12 15.62 40.14
N ASP A 16 21.25 15.35 40.80
CA ASP A 16 21.68 14.00 41.14
C ASP A 16 20.68 13.25 42.01
N LYS A 17 19.98 13.96 42.92
CA LYS A 17 18.89 13.37 43.71
C LYS A 17 17.73 12.98 42.79
N TYR A 18 17.19 13.90 42.00
CA TYR A 18 16.07 13.59 41.10
C TYR A 18 16.40 12.45 40.12
N VAL A 19 17.64 12.35 39.63
CA VAL A 19 18.09 11.27 38.73
C VAL A 19 18.34 9.94 39.46
N LYS A 20 18.48 9.93 40.79
CA LYS A 20 18.47 8.70 41.61
C LYS A 20 17.04 8.28 41.93
N ASP A 21 16.22 9.20 42.42
CA ASP A 21 14.81 8.97 42.76
C ASP A 21 14.03 8.45 41.54
N ALA A 22 14.23 9.06 40.37
CA ALA A 22 13.64 8.59 39.11
C ALA A 22 14.14 7.19 38.68
N ARG A 23 15.40 6.82 38.96
CA ARG A 23 15.92 5.47 38.67
C ARG A 23 15.30 4.40 39.56
N ILE A 24 14.98 4.73 40.81
CA ILE A 24 14.26 3.84 41.74
C ILE A 24 12.85 3.59 41.20
N LEU A 25 12.12 4.66 40.85
CA LEU A 25 10.77 4.59 40.26
C LEU A 25 10.71 3.98 38.84
N MET A 26 11.85 3.78 38.19
CA MET A 26 11.94 3.02 36.92
C MET A 26 12.26 1.53 37.14
N ALA A 27 12.85 1.17 38.29
CA ALA A 27 13.24 -0.21 38.59
C ALA A 27 12.04 -1.11 38.94
N THR A 28 10.93 -0.52 39.41
CA THR A 28 9.67 -1.19 39.74
C THR A 28 8.83 -1.57 38.53
N GLN A 29 9.12 -0.99 37.35
CA GLN A 29 8.43 -1.23 36.07
C GLN A 29 6.94 -0.84 36.04
N GLU A 30 6.43 -0.15 37.06
CA GLU A 30 5.05 0.33 37.08
C GLU A 30 4.83 1.56 36.17
N GLN A 31 3.72 1.55 35.42
CA GLN A 31 3.31 2.65 34.54
C GLN A 31 3.09 3.98 35.31
N SER A 32 2.54 3.86 36.52
CA SER A 32 2.30 4.91 37.53
C SER A 32 3.60 5.57 37.98
N GLU A 33 4.58 4.75 38.35
CA GLU A 33 5.85 5.20 38.91
C GLU A 33 6.78 5.73 37.82
N ILE A 34 6.78 5.14 36.63
CA ILE A 34 7.53 5.65 35.47
C ILE A 34 6.96 6.99 34.97
N ALA A 35 5.64 7.19 35.03
CA ALA A 35 5.03 8.50 34.79
C ALA A 35 5.43 9.54 35.86
N SER A 36 5.62 9.11 37.12
CA SER A 36 6.09 9.96 38.21
C SER A 36 7.59 10.28 38.07
N ALA A 37 8.39 9.32 37.62
CA ALA A 37 9.80 9.47 37.28
C ALA A 37 10.00 10.50 36.16
N LEU A 38 9.13 10.54 35.15
CA LEU A 38 9.18 11.58 34.11
C LEU A 38 9.05 12.99 34.68
N ASN A 39 8.18 13.22 35.65
CA ASN A 39 8.04 14.55 36.27
C ASN A 39 9.33 14.98 37.01
N LEU A 40 10.03 14.04 37.65
CA LEU A 40 11.33 14.28 38.28
C LEU A 40 12.44 14.52 37.26
N LEU A 41 12.44 13.78 36.15
CA LEU A 41 13.40 13.95 35.05
C LEU A 41 13.18 15.28 34.31
N ASP A 42 11.93 15.72 34.13
CA ASP A 42 11.61 17.03 33.57
C ASP A 42 12.03 18.18 34.49
N ALA A 43 11.78 18.07 35.81
CA ALA A 43 12.32 19.02 36.78
C ALA A 43 13.86 19.08 36.75
N ALA A 44 14.53 17.93 36.62
CA ALA A 44 15.98 17.88 36.47
C ALA A 44 16.49 18.50 35.16
N LEU A 45 15.77 18.36 34.05
CA LEU A 45 16.12 18.97 32.75
C LEU A 45 15.90 20.48 32.72
N VAL A 46 14.92 21.01 33.46
CA VAL A 46 14.76 22.47 33.65
C VAL A 46 15.97 23.08 34.37
N LEU A 47 16.59 22.34 35.30
CA LEU A 47 17.81 22.75 35.99
C LEU A 47 19.09 22.50 35.17
N SER A 48 19.14 21.42 34.37
CA SER A 48 20.30 21.03 33.57
C SER A 48 19.90 20.42 32.22
N PRO A 49 19.61 21.25 31.19
CA PRO A 49 19.04 20.79 29.92
C PRO A 49 20.03 20.06 28.99
N ARG A 50 21.31 19.95 29.39
CA ARG A 50 22.37 19.23 28.65
C ARG A 50 22.83 17.95 29.35
N LEU A 51 22.08 17.47 30.36
CA LEU A 51 22.45 16.27 31.10
C LEU A 51 22.02 15.00 30.34
N GLU A 52 22.98 14.43 29.60
CA GLU A 52 22.84 13.23 28.77
C GLU A 52 22.10 12.07 29.44
N THR A 53 22.46 11.73 30.68
CA THR A 53 21.85 10.62 31.42
C THR A 53 20.38 10.87 31.76
N THR A 54 19.98 12.12 32.02
CA THR A 54 18.58 12.49 32.26
C THR A 54 17.76 12.46 30.98
N LEU A 55 18.34 12.90 29.85
CA LEU A 55 17.74 12.78 28.52
C LEU A 55 17.54 11.30 28.13
N GLU A 56 18.55 10.47 28.39
CA GLU A 56 18.52 9.02 28.13
C GLU A 56 17.42 8.31 28.95
N LEU A 57 17.35 8.58 30.26
CA LEU A 57 16.32 8.02 31.13
C LEU A 57 14.93 8.51 30.72
N LYS A 58 14.76 9.80 30.41
CA LYS A 58 13.50 10.36 29.89
C LYS A 58 13.08 9.66 28.59
N ALA A 59 14.02 9.43 27.67
CA ALA A 59 13.74 8.75 26.41
C ALA A 59 13.25 7.30 26.61
N ARG A 60 13.91 6.53 27.49
CA ARG A 60 13.47 5.17 27.82
C ARG A 60 12.11 5.15 28.52
N SER A 61 11.87 6.06 29.47
CA SER A 61 10.56 6.18 30.15
C SER A 61 9.44 6.54 29.18
N LEU A 62 9.64 7.53 28.30
CA LEU A 62 8.65 7.87 27.26
C LEU A 62 8.37 6.69 26.32
N LEU A 63 9.39 5.92 25.94
CA LEU A 63 9.23 4.71 25.13
C LEU A 63 8.42 3.63 25.85
N TYR A 64 8.70 3.37 27.13
CA TYR A 64 7.94 2.43 27.96
C TYR A 64 6.46 2.82 28.08
N LEU A 65 6.20 4.12 28.31
CA LEU A 65 4.84 4.67 28.35
C LEU A 65 4.14 4.73 26.96
N ARG A 66 4.73 4.18 25.89
CA ARG A 66 4.27 4.27 24.48
C ARG A 66 4.13 5.70 23.93
N ARG A 67 4.76 6.70 24.58
CA ARG A 67 4.76 8.12 24.18
C ARG A 67 5.76 8.39 23.05
N PHE A 68 5.68 7.61 21.97
CA PHE A 68 6.68 7.61 20.88
C PHE A 68 6.77 8.95 20.14
N LYS A 69 5.69 9.72 20.06
CA LYS A 69 5.68 11.07 19.44
C LYS A 69 6.65 11.99 20.17
N ASP A 70 6.54 12.06 21.49
CA ASP A 70 7.35 12.89 22.37
C ASP A 70 8.85 12.52 22.30
N VAL A 71 9.16 11.23 22.09
CA VAL A 71 10.54 10.77 21.81
C VAL A 71 11.05 11.30 20.47
N ALA A 72 10.22 11.24 19.42
CA ALA A 72 10.56 11.73 18.09
C ALA A 72 10.69 13.27 18.05
N ASP A 73 9.82 13.99 18.75
CA ASP A 73 9.89 15.46 18.89
C ASP A 73 11.17 15.88 19.66
N MET A 74 11.51 15.17 20.75
CA MET A 74 12.73 15.43 21.54
C MET A 74 14.03 15.15 20.78
N LEU A 75 14.02 14.23 19.81
CA LEU A 75 15.20 13.80 19.05
C LEU A 75 15.11 14.07 17.54
N GLN A 76 14.23 15.01 17.13
CA GLN A 76 13.89 15.25 15.72
C GLN A 76 15.09 15.50 14.80
N GLU A 77 16.16 16.12 15.30
CA GLU A 77 17.41 16.41 14.58
C GLU A 77 18.14 15.14 14.07
N TYR A 78 17.87 13.99 14.70
CA TYR A 78 18.48 12.70 14.37
C TYR A 78 17.64 11.90 13.35
N ILE A 79 16.41 12.33 13.03
CA ILE A 79 15.54 11.67 12.05
C ILE A 79 16.09 11.92 10.63
N PRO A 80 16.51 10.88 9.88
CA PRO A 80 17.15 11.06 8.57
C PRO A 80 16.30 11.85 7.56
N SER A 81 15.01 11.55 7.46
CA SER A 81 14.09 12.25 6.55
C SER A 81 13.84 13.72 6.91
N PHE A 82 13.75 14.05 8.22
CA PHE A 82 13.61 15.44 8.67
C PHE A 82 14.84 16.27 8.29
N LYS A 83 16.05 15.70 8.44
CA LYS A 83 17.29 16.40 8.11
C LYS A 83 17.40 16.79 6.64
N MET A 84 16.98 15.94 5.70
CA MET A 84 17.07 16.25 4.27
C MET A 84 16.17 17.43 3.86
N VAL A 85 14.97 17.55 4.43
CA VAL A 85 14.04 18.67 4.16
C VAL A 85 14.61 20.01 4.67
N SER A 86 15.41 19.99 5.74
CA SER A 86 16.09 21.18 6.27
C SER A 86 17.30 21.61 5.40
N GLU A 87 17.95 20.66 4.71
CA GLU A 87 19.06 20.96 3.80
C GLU A 87 18.58 21.48 2.43
N GLU A 88 17.42 21.05 1.90
CA GLU A 88 16.86 21.66 0.68
C GLU A 88 16.34 23.09 0.92
N SER A 89 15.72 23.35 2.07
CA SER A 89 15.18 24.68 2.42
C SER A 89 16.27 25.72 2.75
N SER A 90 17.53 25.31 2.88
CA SER A 90 18.70 26.19 3.07
C SER A 90 19.54 26.40 1.80
N LEU A 91 19.11 25.89 0.64
CA LEU A 91 19.72 26.14 -0.67
C LEU A 91 19.11 27.35 -1.43
N SER A 92 18.15 28.07 -0.84
CA SER A 92 17.41 29.17 -1.50
C SER A 92 17.64 30.55 -0.89
N SER A 93 18.81 30.81 -0.31
CA SER A 93 19.20 32.14 0.20
C SER A 93 20.68 32.42 -0.07
N ASP A 94 20.95 33.29 -1.04
CA ASP A 94 22.30 33.70 -1.44
C ASP A 94 22.73 35.00 -0.71
N ASN A 95 24.04 35.29 -0.72
CA ASN A 95 24.70 36.47 -0.09
C ASN A 95 24.69 36.52 1.46
N SER A 96 25.72 37.02 2.16
CA SER A 96 27.06 37.51 1.77
C SER A 96 27.95 37.61 3.03
N SER A 97 29.28 37.44 3.00
CA SER A 97 30.17 36.71 2.09
C SER A 97 31.60 36.67 2.70
N GLN A 98 32.46 35.77 2.24
CA GLN A 98 33.93 35.90 2.38
C GLN A 98 34.64 35.07 1.31
N GLN A 99 35.75 35.59 0.76
CA GLN A 99 36.46 34.98 -0.36
C GLN A 99 37.44 33.89 0.10
N LEU A 100 37.32 32.67 -0.43
CA LEU A 100 38.47 31.82 -0.73
C LEU A 100 38.28 31.16 -2.10
N SER A 101 39.38 31.06 -2.84
CA SER A 101 39.43 30.80 -4.28
C SER A 101 38.87 29.43 -4.70
N LYS A 102 37.88 29.45 -5.62
CA LYS A 102 37.49 28.27 -6.41
C LYS A 102 38.47 28.09 -7.57
N GLU A 103 39.57 27.40 -7.35
CA GLU A 103 40.49 27.02 -8.43
C GLU A 103 39.86 25.96 -9.34
N ARG A 104 39.34 26.40 -10.49
CA ARG A 104 38.77 25.52 -11.52
C ARG A 104 39.85 25.08 -12.51
N VAL A 105 40.48 23.93 -12.27
CA VAL A 105 41.20 23.23 -13.35
C VAL A 105 40.17 22.78 -14.39
N LYS A 106 40.26 23.35 -15.59
CA LYS A 106 39.27 23.22 -16.67
C LYS A 106 39.77 22.19 -17.69
N LEU A 107 39.27 20.94 -17.61
CA LEU A 107 39.58 19.90 -18.59
C LEU A 107 38.31 19.40 -19.27
N LEU A 108 38.32 19.54 -20.59
CA LEU A 108 37.40 19.01 -21.61
C LEU A 108 35.94 19.51 -21.56
N SER A 109 35.54 20.10 -22.69
CA SER A 109 34.18 20.46 -23.05
C SER A 109 33.83 19.78 -24.38
N SER A 110 32.58 19.30 -24.52
CA SER A 110 31.97 18.91 -25.78
C SER A 110 30.45 19.04 -25.65
N ASP A 111 29.75 19.26 -26.77
CA ASP A 111 28.45 19.94 -26.80
C ASP A 111 27.22 19.03 -27.03
N ASN A 112 26.06 19.55 -26.59
CA ASN A 112 24.71 19.45 -27.15
C ASN A 112 24.12 18.12 -27.68
N SER A 113 23.00 17.68 -27.05
CA SER A 113 21.74 17.40 -27.80
C SER A 113 20.48 17.34 -26.91
N SER A 114 19.50 18.19 -27.22
CA SER A 114 18.02 18.05 -27.09
C SER A 114 17.33 17.16 -26.02
N SER A 115 16.36 17.80 -25.34
CA SER A 115 15.01 17.31 -24.96
C SER A 115 14.77 16.15 -23.96
N ASP A 116 14.23 16.56 -22.80
CA ASP A 116 13.16 15.92 -22.01
C ASP A 116 13.42 14.61 -21.22
N SER A 117 12.53 14.36 -20.25
CA SER A 117 12.36 13.20 -19.35
C SER A 117 13.30 13.07 -18.13
N PHE A 118 12.65 13.10 -16.96
CA PHE A 118 13.05 12.63 -15.60
C PHE A 118 14.39 13.06 -14.95
N PRO A 119 14.39 13.30 -13.62
CA PRO A 119 15.61 13.62 -12.88
C PRO A 119 16.52 12.38 -12.74
N ARG A 120 17.75 12.46 -13.24
CA ARG A 120 18.79 11.44 -13.03
C ARG A 120 19.49 11.61 -11.68
N ASP A 121 20.01 10.51 -11.15
CA ASP A 121 20.81 10.49 -9.93
C ASP A 121 22.01 11.45 -9.95
N PRO A 122 22.41 12.03 -8.81
CA PRO A 122 23.61 12.86 -8.70
C PRO A 122 24.87 12.01 -8.92
N SER A 123 25.75 12.48 -9.81
CA SER A 123 27.01 11.81 -10.14
C SER A 123 27.92 11.62 -8.92
N PHE A 124 28.68 10.51 -8.93
CA PHE A 124 29.59 10.12 -7.85
C PHE A 124 30.63 11.22 -7.55
N LYS A 125 30.42 11.98 -6.48
CA LYS A 125 31.41 12.93 -5.96
C LYS A 125 32.58 12.17 -5.34
N CYS A 126 33.75 12.23 -5.98
CA CYS A 126 34.98 11.72 -5.40
C CYS A 126 35.29 12.47 -4.09
N PHE A 127 35.84 11.77 -3.09
CA PHE A 127 35.96 12.28 -1.73
C PHE A 127 36.80 13.56 -1.64
N SER A 128 36.24 14.61 -1.05
CA SER A 128 37.01 15.79 -0.66
C SER A 128 37.97 15.45 0.49
N VAL A 129 39.21 15.93 0.40
CA VAL A 129 40.21 15.83 1.49
C VAL A 129 39.67 16.46 2.78
N SER A 130 38.80 17.47 2.67
CA SER A 130 38.11 18.09 3.81
C SER A 130 37.16 17.13 4.53
N ASP A 131 36.46 16.26 3.82
CA ASP A 131 35.53 15.29 4.41
C ASP A 131 36.26 14.06 4.96
N LEU A 132 37.39 13.68 4.33
CA LEU A 132 38.32 12.72 4.91
C LEU A 132 38.91 13.26 6.22
N LYS A 133 39.38 14.52 6.24
CA LYS A 133 39.88 15.20 7.44
C LYS A 133 38.81 15.30 8.54
N LYS A 134 37.56 15.65 8.20
CA LYS A 134 36.43 15.62 9.14
C LYS A 134 36.19 14.22 9.73
N LYS A 135 36.21 13.16 8.91
CA LYS A 135 36.07 11.77 9.38
C LYS A 135 37.22 11.31 10.28
N VAL A 136 38.46 11.67 9.93
CA VAL A 136 39.65 11.36 10.75
C VAL A 136 39.60 12.11 12.10
N MET A 137 39.24 13.40 12.09
CA MET A 137 39.06 14.17 13.33
C MET A 137 37.90 13.66 14.19
N ALA A 138 36.79 13.23 13.58
CA ALA A 138 35.69 12.59 14.32
C ALA A 138 36.15 11.29 15.01
N GLY A 139 37.02 10.51 14.37
CA GLY A 139 37.64 9.31 14.96
C GLY A 139 38.58 9.56 16.15
N LEU A 140 38.97 10.82 16.40
CA LEU A 140 39.75 11.23 17.57
C LEU A 140 38.86 11.66 18.76
N CYS A 141 37.59 11.99 18.54
CA CYS A 141 36.62 12.36 19.59
C CYS A 141 36.06 11.12 20.33
N LYS A 142 36.94 10.36 21.00
CA LYS A 142 36.68 8.99 21.50
C LYS A 142 35.50 8.81 22.46
N ASN A 143 34.96 9.86 23.09
CA ASN A 143 33.89 9.74 24.09
C ASN A 143 32.48 9.93 23.51
N CYS A 144 32.28 10.89 22.60
CA CYS A 144 30.95 11.31 22.10
C CYS A 144 30.17 10.19 21.39
N GLU A 145 30.84 9.15 20.91
CA GLU A 145 30.20 8.02 20.24
C GLU A 145 29.46 7.07 21.20
N LYS A 146 29.71 7.10 22.53
CA LYS A 146 28.90 6.35 23.51
C LYS A 146 27.60 7.08 23.82
N ASP A 147 27.69 8.38 24.12
CA ASP A 147 26.55 9.23 24.46
C ASP A 147 25.51 9.30 23.31
N ALA A 148 25.95 9.12 22.06
CA ALA A 148 25.06 9.08 20.90
C ALA A 148 24.33 7.72 20.69
N GLN A 149 24.81 6.60 21.24
CA GLN A 149 24.28 5.25 20.91
C GLN A 149 22.81 5.06 21.33
N TRP A 150 22.44 5.46 22.54
CA TRP A 150 21.08 5.29 23.04
C TRP A 150 20.05 6.06 22.21
N ARG A 151 20.43 7.21 21.63
CA ARG A 151 19.56 8.01 20.75
C ARG A 151 19.13 7.20 19.53
N TYR A 152 20.09 6.58 18.83
CA TYR A 152 19.80 5.76 17.64
C TYR A 152 18.95 4.53 17.97
N LEU A 153 19.12 3.94 19.15
CA LEU A 153 18.30 2.83 19.63
C LEU A 153 16.86 3.27 19.91
N VAL A 154 16.69 4.21 20.83
CA VAL A 154 15.37 4.62 21.35
C VAL A 154 14.56 5.38 20.30
N LEU A 155 15.20 6.24 19.49
CA LEU A 155 14.54 6.86 18.34
C LEU A 155 14.23 5.83 17.25
N GLY A 156 15.12 4.86 17.00
CA GLY A 156 14.86 3.79 16.02
C GLY A 156 13.64 2.94 16.36
N GLN A 157 13.46 2.62 17.65
CA GLN A 157 12.26 1.95 18.17
C GLN A 157 11.02 2.86 18.12
N ALA A 158 11.12 4.13 18.53
CA ALA A 158 10.00 5.08 18.43
C ALA A 158 9.54 5.29 16.98
N CYS A 159 10.48 5.54 16.05
CA CYS A 159 10.21 5.64 14.61
C CYS A 159 9.54 4.37 14.05
N TYR A 160 9.88 3.17 14.56
CA TYR A 160 9.14 1.96 14.20
C TYR A 160 7.67 2.08 14.61
N HIS A 161 7.35 2.25 15.89
CA HIS A 161 5.95 2.31 16.36
C HIS A 161 5.14 3.48 15.78
N LEU A 162 5.81 4.54 15.31
CA LEU A 162 5.19 5.67 14.58
C LEU A 162 4.91 5.37 13.09
N GLY A 163 5.41 4.27 12.53
CA GLY A 163 5.23 3.87 11.13
C GLY A 163 6.37 4.27 10.19
N LEU A 164 7.39 5.01 10.66
CA LEU A 164 8.54 5.49 9.89
C LEU A 164 9.57 4.36 9.65
N MET A 165 9.15 3.29 8.96
CA MET A 165 9.94 2.06 8.77
C MET A 165 11.34 2.31 8.19
N GLU A 166 11.48 3.25 7.26
CA GLU A 166 12.77 3.55 6.61
C GLU A 166 13.75 4.23 7.57
N ASP A 167 13.29 5.28 8.26
CA ASP A 167 14.08 5.99 9.26
C ASP A 167 14.45 5.05 10.43
N ALA A 168 13.51 4.25 10.92
CA ALA A 168 13.76 3.20 11.91
C ALA A 168 14.82 2.19 11.45
N MET A 169 14.77 1.74 10.18
CA MET A 169 15.74 0.81 9.61
C MET A 169 17.15 1.40 9.55
N VAL A 170 17.28 2.69 9.22
CA VAL A 170 18.55 3.42 9.21
C VAL A 170 19.08 3.57 10.63
N LEU A 171 18.27 4.07 11.56
CA LEU A 171 18.64 4.35 12.95
C LEU A 171 19.11 3.08 13.69
N LEU A 172 18.33 2.00 13.63
CA LEU A 172 18.71 0.71 14.24
C LEU A 172 19.89 0.03 13.53
N GLN A 173 20.15 0.34 12.25
CA GLN A 173 21.37 -0.09 11.57
C GLN A 173 22.59 0.74 11.97
N THR A 174 22.43 2.03 12.27
CA THR A 174 23.52 2.88 12.79
C THR A 174 23.88 2.53 14.23
N GLU A 175 22.89 2.27 15.10
CA GLU A 175 23.08 1.68 16.43
C GLU A 175 23.94 0.42 16.33
N LYS A 176 23.47 -0.59 15.58
CA LYS A 176 24.14 -1.89 15.50
C LYS A 176 25.55 -1.82 14.91
N ARG A 177 25.87 -0.77 14.14
CA ARG A 177 27.23 -0.48 13.67
C ARG A 177 28.09 0.16 14.77
N LEU A 178 27.56 1.11 15.52
CA LEU A 178 28.25 1.77 16.64
C LEU A 178 28.53 0.79 17.78
N SER A 179 27.53 0.01 18.21
CA SER A 179 27.68 -0.98 19.28
C SER A 179 28.71 -2.07 18.93
N ARG A 180 28.78 -2.49 17.67
CA ARG A 180 29.85 -3.38 17.15
C ARG A 180 31.23 -2.71 17.12
N ALA A 181 31.31 -1.40 16.86
CA ALA A 181 32.57 -0.66 16.91
C ALA A 181 33.03 -0.44 18.36
N ALA A 182 32.11 -0.18 19.29
CA ALA A 182 32.38 -0.09 20.72
C ALA A 182 32.90 -1.43 21.25
N PHE A 183 32.20 -2.55 20.99
CA PHE A 183 32.63 -3.89 21.39
C PHE A 183 34.05 -4.21 20.87
N ARG A 184 34.36 -3.90 19.60
CA ARG A 184 35.71 -4.09 19.04
C ARG A 184 36.78 -3.22 19.70
N ARG A 185 36.46 -1.99 20.11
CA ARG A 185 37.40 -1.15 20.86
C ARG A 185 37.61 -1.67 22.27
N GLU A 186 36.56 -2.14 22.92
CA GLU A 186 36.66 -2.74 24.26
C GLU A 186 37.49 -4.03 24.20
N SER A 187 37.21 -4.95 23.27
CA SER A 187 38.01 -6.18 23.12
C SER A 187 39.47 -5.95 22.74
N VAL A 188 39.80 -4.85 22.05
CA VAL A 188 41.19 -4.48 21.71
C VAL A 188 41.89 -3.74 22.88
N CYS A 189 41.15 -3.24 23.86
CA CYS A 189 41.69 -2.65 25.07
C CYS A 189 41.82 -3.65 26.25
N TRP A 190 41.50 -4.93 26.05
CA TRP A 190 41.73 -5.97 27.06
C TRP A 190 43.12 -6.58 26.79
N SER A 191 44.00 -6.54 27.78
CA SER A 191 45.19 -7.41 27.84
C SER A 191 44.75 -8.85 28.07
N ASP A 192 45.47 -9.82 27.49
CA ASP A 192 45.11 -11.25 27.57
C ASP A 192 44.96 -11.79 29.01
N ASP A 193 45.63 -11.19 30.00
CA ASP A 193 45.53 -11.59 31.41
C ASP A 193 44.25 -11.08 32.14
N SER A 194 43.41 -10.24 31.51
CA SER A 194 42.26 -9.59 32.17
C SER A 194 40.93 -10.36 32.05
N PHE A 195 40.94 -11.66 32.35
CA PHE A 195 39.73 -12.51 32.43
C PHE A 195 38.87 -12.25 33.68
N SER A 196 38.40 -11.02 33.84
CA SER A 196 37.44 -10.66 34.90
C SER A 196 36.01 -11.07 34.50
N PHE A 197 35.59 -12.27 34.93
CA PHE A 197 34.23 -12.83 34.75
C PHE A 197 33.11 -12.04 35.46
N SER A 198 33.44 -10.98 36.21
CA SER A 198 32.54 -10.14 37.02
C SER A 198 31.46 -9.38 36.23
N LYS A 199 31.50 -9.36 34.90
CA LYS A 199 30.41 -8.84 34.04
C LYS A 199 29.41 -9.89 33.53
N VAL A 200 29.67 -11.18 33.75
CA VAL A 200 28.78 -12.28 33.34
C VAL A 200 28.03 -12.87 34.54
N ALA A 201 28.67 -12.89 35.71
CA ALA A 201 28.13 -13.52 36.93
C ALA A 201 27.45 -12.54 37.91
N ILE A 202 26.46 -11.76 37.45
CA ILE A 202 25.54 -10.98 38.32
C ILE A 202 24.06 -11.24 37.94
N PHE A 203 23.78 -12.40 37.32
CA PHE A 203 22.41 -12.86 37.04
C PHE A 203 22.23 -14.38 37.29
N SER A 204 23.08 -14.97 38.13
CA SER A 204 22.85 -16.28 38.73
C SER A 204 23.08 -16.22 40.24
N ASP A 205 22.34 -17.08 40.94
CA ASP A 205 22.61 -17.57 42.30
C ASP A 205 22.48 -16.60 43.49
N ILE A 206 21.23 -16.41 43.95
CA ILE A 206 20.86 -16.86 45.30
C ILE A 206 19.56 -17.69 45.22
N ASN A 207 19.61 -18.94 45.73
CA ASN A 207 18.51 -19.87 46.07
C ASN A 207 17.63 -20.50 44.95
N ASN A 208 18.04 -21.71 44.54
CA ASN A 208 17.24 -22.95 44.51
C ASN A 208 15.72 -22.89 44.17
N ASN A 209 15.34 -23.25 42.94
CA ASN A 209 14.83 -24.61 42.62
C ASN A 209 14.20 -24.71 41.20
N ASN A 210 14.54 -25.79 40.48
CA ASN A 210 13.83 -26.41 39.35
C ASN A 210 12.86 -25.56 38.49
N SER A 211 13.37 -24.91 37.43
CA SER A 211 12.70 -24.95 36.11
C SER A 211 13.70 -24.68 34.98
N LEU A 212 13.58 -25.40 33.86
CA LEU A 212 14.28 -25.03 32.63
C LEU A 212 13.42 -24.01 31.86
N THR A 213 13.76 -22.73 31.98
CA THR A 213 13.30 -21.68 31.08
C THR A 213 14.52 -21.04 30.41
N PRO A 214 14.47 -20.70 29.11
CA PRO A 214 15.56 -20.00 28.45
C PRO A 214 15.67 -18.57 29.00
N PRO A 215 16.88 -17.99 29.11
CA PRO A 215 17.06 -16.61 29.54
C PRO A 215 16.34 -15.65 28.57
N PRO A 216 15.87 -14.49 29.07
CA PRO A 216 15.20 -13.50 28.21
C PRO A 216 16.17 -12.99 27.13
N PRO A 217 15.69 -12.78 25.89
CA PRO A 217 16.54 -12.33 24.79
C PRO A 217 17.15 -10.96 25.10
N THR A 218 18.46 -10.84 24.90
CA THR A 218 19.21 -9.61 25.21
C THR A 218 18.71 -8.46 24.33
N GLU A 219 18.78 -7.20 24.78
CA GLU A 219 18.29 -6.04 24.01
C GLU A 219 18.80 -6.03 22.55
N SER A 220 20.08 -6.37 22.35
CA SER A 220 20.73 -6.50 21.03
C SER A 220 20.08 -7.57 20.13
N GLU A 221 19.52 -8.64 20.71
CA GLU A 221 18.79 -9.68 19.97
C GLU A 221 17.40 -9.20 19.58
N ASN A 222 16.70 -8.53 20.49
CA ASN A 222 15.38 -7.93 20.22
C ASN A 222 15.48 -6.87 19.10
N VAL A 223 16.50 -6.00 19.15
CA VAL A 223 16.83 -5.04 18.07
C VAL A 223 17.19 -5.76 16.77
N SER A 224 17.88 -6.90 16.85
CA SER A 224 18.23 -7.71 15.67
C SER A 224 17.01 -8.35 15.00
N GLN A 225 16.05 -8.84 15.80
CA GLN A 225 14.77 -9.35 15.31
C GLN A 225 13.92 -8.24 14.71
N LEU A 226 13.81 -7.09 15.39
CA LEU A 226 13.07 -5.93 14.91
C LEU A 226 13.63 -5.41 13.58
N LEU A 227 14.95 -5.23 13.48
CA LEU A 227 15.62 -4.79 12.26
C LEU A 227 15.46 -5.79 11.09
N SER A 228 15.37 -7.10 11.36
CA SER A 228 15.10 -8.10 10.32
C SER A 228 13.65 -8.05 9.85
N HIS A 229 12.70 -7.83 10.76
CA HIS A 229 11.28 -7.66 10.44
C HIS A 229 11.01 -6.40 9.61
N ILE A 230 11.55 -5.24 10.02
CA ILE A 230 11.45 -3.98 9.27
C ILE A 230 12.01 -4.15 7.84
N LYS A 231 13.16 -4.81 7.69
CA LYS A 231 13.75 -5.08 6.37
C LYS A 231 12.90 -6.01 5.51
N LEU A 232 12.20 -6.97 6.10
CA LEU A 232 11.25 -7.82 5.38
C LEU A 232 10.03 -7.00 4.88
N LEU A 233 9.47 -6.13 5.72
CA LEU A 233 8.35 -5.26 5.37
C LEU A 233 8.75 -4.27 4.26
N LEU A 234 9.88 -3.58 4.42
CA LEU A 234 10.38 -2.63 3.42
C LEU A 234 10.67 -3.30 2.07
N ARG A 235 11.37 -4.44 2.04
CA ARG A 235 11.61 -5.20 0.80
C ARG A 235 10.31 -5.63 0.12
N ARG A 236 9.28 -5.98 0.90
CA ARG A 236 7.96 -6.34 0.36
C ARG A 236 7.21 -5.12 -0.18
N ARG A 237 7.33 -3.96 0.47
CA ARG A 237 6.79 -2.66 0.01
C ARG A 237 7.45 -2.18 -1.27
N THR A 238 8.78 -2.17 -1.35
CA THR A 238 9.49 -1.71 -2.56
C THR A 238 9.18 -2.59 -3.76
N ALA A 239 9.07 -3.91 -3.57
CA ALA A 239 8.59 -4.82 -4.61
C ALA A 239 7.11 -4.57 -5.00
N ALA A 240 6.24 -4.20 -4.05
CA ALA A 240 4.84 -3.86 -4.34
C ALA A 240 4.70 -2.55 -5.13
N LEU A 241 5.52 -1.55 -4.82
CA LEU A 241 5.57 -0.27 -5.54
C LEU A 241 6.15 -0.46 -6.94
N ALA A 242 7.29 -1.13 -7.08
CA ALA A 242 7.87 -1.43 -8.40
C ALA A 242 6.92 -2.25 -9.30
N ALA A 243 6.11 -3.15 -8.72
CA ALA A 243 5.06 -3.86 -9.47
C ALA A 243 3.88 -2.95 -9.86
N LEU A 244 3.54 -1.94 -9.05
CA LEU A 244 2.52 -0.95 -9.35
C LEU A 244 2.98 -0.02 -10.49
N ASP A 245 4.22 0.48 -10.39
CA ASP A 245 4.85 1.35 -11.39
C ASP A 245 5.04 0.64 -12.74
N ALA A 246 5.31 -0.67 -12.71
CA ALA A 246 5.39 -1.54 -13.89
C ALA A 246 4.02 -2.00 -14.44
N GLY A 247 2.89 -1.53 -13.89
CA GLY A 247 1.54 -1.91 -14.33
C GLY A 247 1.08 -3.32 -13.93
N LEU A 248 1.88 -4.06 -13.15
CA LEU A 248 1.61 -5.43 -12.69
C LEU A 248 0.72 -5.43 -11.44
N TYR A 249 -0.48 -4.86 -11.56
CA TYR A 249 -1.38 -4.57 -10.44
C TYR A 249 -1.75 -5.79 -9.59
N SER A 250 -1.89 -6.98 -10.19
CA SER A 250 -2.13 -8.24 -9.49
C SER A 250 -1.01 -8.58 -8.50
N GLU A 251 0.25 -8.39 -8.92
CA GLU A 251 1.43 -8.63 -8.11
C GLU A 251 1.62 -7.56 -7.03
N ALA A 252 1.34 -6.30 -7.34
CA ALA A 252 1.27 -5.24 -6.34
C ALA A 252 0.24 -5.57 -5.24
N ILE A 253 -0.99 -5.97 -5.62
CA ILE A 253 -2.03 -6.42 -4.69
C ILE A 253 -1.57 -7.63 -3.87
N ARG A 254 -0.91 -8.62 -4.48
CA ARG A 254 -0.36 -9.80 -3.79
C ARG A 254 0.71 -9.42 -2.76
N HIS A 255 1.64 -8.55 -3.12
CA HIS A 255 2.71 -8.09 -2.24
C HIS A 255 2.18 -7.26 -1.06
N PHE A 256 1.29 -6.29 -1.30
CA PHE A 256 0.66 -5.52 -0.23
C PHE A 256 -0.21 -6.41 0.68
N SER A 257 -0.97 -7.35 0.13
CA SER A 257 -1.78 -8.26 0.97
C SER A 257 -0.89 -9.12 1.88
N LYS A 258 0.27 -9.59 1.40
CA LYS A 258 1.27 -10.28 2.25
C LYS A 258 2.00 -9.38 3.26
N ILE A 259 1.77 -8.06 3.27
CA ILE A 259 2.08 -7.17 4.41
C ILE A 259 0.90 -7.17 5.40
N LEU A 260 -0.31 -6.91 4.88
CA LEU A 260 -1.53 -6.69 5.66
C LEU A 260 -2.10 -7.98 6.31
N ASP A 261 -1.69 -9.15 5.83
CA ASP A 261 -1.95 -10.48 6.41
C ASP A 261 -0.81 -10.99 7.31
N GLY A 262 0.18 -10.13 7.62
CA GLY A 262 1.24 -10.43 8.58
C GLY A 262 0.70 -10.71 9.98
N HIS A 263 1.25 -11.74 10.65
CA HIS A 263 0.84 -12.13 12.01
C HIS A 263 1.61 -11.38 13.12
N ARG A 264 2.64 -10.59 12.78
CA ARG A 264 3.30 -9.68 13.73
C ARG A 264 2.62 -8.31 13.66
N GLY A 265 2.28 -7.78 14.84
CA GLY A 265 1.65 -6.46 14.97
C GLY A 265 2.46 -5.40 14.23
N THR A 266 1.83 -4.76 13.24
CA THR A 266 2.49 -3.81 12.35
C THR A 266 1.98 -2.39 12.64
N PRO A 267 2.85 -1.37 12.77
CA PRO A 267 2.44 -0.02 13.15
C PRO A 267 1.39 0.63 12.24
N GLN A 268 0.38 1.23 12.88
CA GLN A 268 -0.80 1.88 12.28
C GLN A 268 -0.47 2.77 11.06
N GLY A 269 0.52 3.66 11.16
CA GLY A 269 0.89 4.57 10.07
C GLY A 269 1.39 3.85 8.81
N PHE A 270 2.21 2.81 8.98
CA PHE A 270 2.73 2.02 7.86
C PHE A 270 1.64 1.16 7.21
N LEU A 271 0.69 0.64 8.00
CA LEU A 271 -0.47 -0.07 7.48
C LEU A 271 -1.40 0.85 6.68
N ALA A 272 -1.62 2.08 7.14
CA ALA A 272 -2.39 3.09 6.40
C ALA A 272 -1.75 3.38 5.03
N GLU A 273 -0.44 3.63 4.95
CA GLU A 273 0.27 3.77 3.67
C GLU A 273 0.13 2.53 2.77
N CYS A 274 0.19 1.31 3.33
CA CYS A 274 0.02 0.08 2.57
C CYS A 274 -1.41 -0.10 2.04
N TYR A 275 -2.43 0.32 2.79
CA TYR A 275 -3.82 0.32 2.32
C TYR A 275 -4.03 1.30 1.17
N VAL A 276 -3.51 2.53 1.24
CA VAL A 276 -3.62 3.51 0.14
C VAL A 276 -2.97 3.00 -1.14
N ASN A 277 -1.75 2.45 -1.06
CA ASN A 277 -1.07 1.94 -2.24
C ASN A 277 -1.74 0.67 -2.81
N ARG A 278 -2.32 -0.19 -1.96
CA ARG A 278 -3.15 -1.31 -2.45
C ARG A 278 -4.48 -0.84 -3.05
N ALA A 279 -5.08 0.23 -2.54
CA ALA A 279 -6.24 0.87 -3.17
C ALA A 279 -5.88 1.41 -4.56
N SER A 280 -4.75 2.11 -4.73
CA SER A 280 -4.26 2.52 -6.06
C SER A 280 -4.11 1.34 -7.03
N ALA A 281 -3.54 0.22 -6.57
CA ALA A 281 -3.43 -0.99 -7.40
C ALA A 281 -4.80 -1.62 -7.72
N TYR A 282 -5.74 -1.67 -6.78
CA TYR A 282 -7.13 -2.11 -7.05
C TYR A 282 -7.84 -1.18 -8.05
N ARG A 283 -7.71 0.14 -7.90
CA ARG A 283 -8.25 1.14 -8.84
C ARG A 283 -7.71 0.93 -10.25
N ALA A 284 -6.40 0.77 -10.41
CA ALA A 284 -5.77 0.55 -11.70
C ALA A 284 -6.14 -0.81 -12.32
N ALA A 285 -6.44 -1.82 -11.49
CA ALA A 285 -7.01 -3.10 -11.90
C ALA A 285 -8.54 -3.08 -12.15
N GLY A 286 -9.20 -1.91 -12.11
CA GLY A 286 -10.66 -1.77 -12.30
C GLY A 286 -11.52 -2.28 -11.13
N ARG A 287 -10.92 -2.62 -9.98
CA ARG A 287 -11.57 -3.25 -8.82
C ARG A 287 -12.05 -2.20 -7.83
N ILE A 288 -13.11 -1.48 -8.22
CA ILE A 288 -13.58 -0.27 -7.53
C ILE A 288 -14.03 -0.57 -6.09
N ALA A 289 -14.83 -1.62 -5.86
CA ALA A 289 -15.33 -1.96 -4.54
C ALA A 289 -14.20 -2.27 -3.53
N GLU A 290 -13.20 -3.04 -3.92
CA GLU A 290 -12.04 -3.32 -3.06
C GLU A 290 -11.17 -2.09 -2.81
N SER A 291 -11.03 -1.22 -3.82
CA SER A 291 -10.32 0.05 -3.68
C SER A 291 -11.01 0.98 -2.67
N ILE A 292 -12.34 1.12 -2.74
CA ILE A 292 -13.12 1.90 -1.77
C ILE A 292 -12.98 1.30 -0.36
N ALA A 293 -12.98 -0.03 -0.23
CA ALA A 293 -12.80 -0.69 1.06
C ALA A 293 -11.44 -0.43 1.71
N ASP A 294 -10.35 -0.36 0.93
CA ASP A 294 -9.03 -0.02 1.47
C ASP A 294 -8.86 1.49 1.75
N CYS A 295 -9.50 2.37 0.98
CA CYS A 295 -9.66 3.77 1.37
C CYS A 295 -10.41 3.91 2.70
N ASN A 296 -11.49 3.14 2.90
CA ASN A 296 -12.26 3.14 4.16
C ASN A 296 -11.42 2.66 5.34
N ARG A 297 -10.63 1.58 5.18
CA ARG A 297 -9.67 1.12 6.21
C ARG A 297 -8.61 2.18 6.53
N THR A 298 -8.08 2.85 5.50
CA THR A 298 -7.13 3.95 5.70
C THR A 298 -7.76 5.07 6.52
N LEU A 299 -8.98 5.51 6.17
CA LEU A 299 -9.66 6.63 6.82
C LEU A 299 -10.23 6.29 8.21
N ALA A 300 -10.30 5.02 8.58
CA ALA A 300 -10.47 4.60 9.96
C ALA A 300 -9.17 4.72 10.78
N LEU A 301 -7.99 4.49 10.17
CA LEU A 301 -6.69 4.57 10.84
C LEU A 301 -6.08 5.99 10.86
N ASP A 302 -6.27 6.77 9.80
CA ASP A 302 -5.87 8.17 9.67
C ASP A 302 -6.97 8.96 8.92
N PRO A 303 -7.94 9.55 9.65
CA PRO A 303 -8.99 10.39 9.06
C PRO A 303 -8.45 11.61 8.28
N THR A 304 -7.21 12.04 8.56
CA THR A 304 -6.56 13.18 7.89
C THR A 304 -5.82 12.80 6.61
N CYS A 305 -5.91 11.54 6.16
CA CYS A 305 -5.22 11.05 4.98
C CYS A 305 -5.80 11.64 3.67
N ILE A 306 -5.26 12.80 3.26
CA ILE A 306 -5.58 13.52 2.03
C ILE A 306 -5.59 12.60 0.80
N GLN A 307 -4.60 11.71 0.67
CA GLN A 307 -4.50 10.79 -0.47
C GLN A 307 -5.64 9.75 -0.47
N ALA A 308 -6.10 9.28 0.70
CA ALA A 308 -7.20 8.33 0.78
C ALA A 308 -8.55 8.98 0.49
N LEU A 309 -8.80 10.20 0.98
CA LEU A 309 -9.98 10.99 0.61
C LEU A 309 -10.00 11.29 -0.89
N GLY A 310 -8.88 11.76 -1.46
CA GLY A 310 -8.79 12.08 -2.90
C GLY A 310 -8.98 10.84 -3.78
N THR A 311 -8.43 9.70 -3.37
CA THR A 311 -8.62 8.42 -4.07
C THR A 311 -10.06 7.93 -3.96
N ARG A 312 -10.69 8.03 -2.78
CA ARG A 312 -12.10 7.64 -2.58
C ARG A 312 -13.04 8.54 -3.36
N ALA A 313 -12.89 9.86 -3.29
CA ALA A 313 -13.67 10.81 -4.08
C ALA A 313 -13.60 10.49 -5.59
N ALA A 314 -12.41 10.25 -6.13
CA ALA A 314 -12.24 9.88 -7.54
C ALA A 314 -12.90 8.55 -7.91
N LEU A 315 -12.91 7.55 -7.02
CA LEU A 315 -13.63 6.28 -7.23
C LEU A 315 -15.15 6.45 -7.18
N LEU A 316 -15.64 7.27 -6.25
CA LEU A 316 -17.07 7.56 -6.11
C LEU A 316 -17.58 8.39 -7.30
N GLU A 317 -16.74 9.26 -7.85
CA GLU A 317 -17.00 10.00 -9.08
C GLU A 317 -17.08 9.08 -10.32
N THR A 318 -16.18 8.10 -10.48
CA THR A 318 -16.23 7.19 -11.64
C THR A 318 -17.48 6.29 -11.63
N ILE A 319 -17.99 5.88 -10.46
CA ILE A 319 -19.30 5.21 -10.35
C ILE A 319 -20.47 6.19 -10.29
N ARG A 320 -20.24 7.51 -10.40
CA ARG A 320 -21.25 8.59 -10.34
C ARG A 320 -22.09 8.59 -9.05
N TYR A 321 -21.53 8.14 -7.93
CA TYR A 321 -22.13 8.24 -6.61
C TYR A 321 -21.82 9.61 -5.97
N LEU A 322 -22.37 10.65 -6.61
CA LEU A 322 -22.01 12.06 -6.37
C LEU A 322 -22.17 12.55 -4.90
N PRO A 323 -23.20 12.16 -4.12
CA PRO A 323 -23.38 12.70 -2.76
C PRO A 323 -22.25 12.34 -1.80
N ASP A 324 -21.69 11.13 -1.91
CA ASP A 324 -20.59 10.68 -1.05
C ASP A 324 -19.25 11.23 -1.54
N CYS A 325 -19.07 11.35 -2.87
CA CYS A 325 -17.94 12.06 -3.46
C CYS A 325 -17.88 13.52 -2.96
N LEU A 326 -19.02 14.23 -2.93
CA LEU A 326 -19.09 15.61 -2.45
C LEU A 326 -18.65 15.73 -0.99
N ARG A 327 -19.06 14.82 -0.11
CA ARG A 327 -18.62 14.82 1.31
C ARG A 327 -17.11 14.62 1.46
N ASP A 328 -16.50 13.77 0.64
CA ASP A 328 -15.03 13.57 0.64
C ASP A 328 -14.28 14.80 0.14
N LEU A 329 -14.78 15.46 -0.91
CA LEU A 329 -14.21 16.71 -1.42
C LEU A 329 -14.37 17.86 -0.42
N GLU A 330 -15.51 17.96 0.28
CA GLU A 330 -15.74 18.95 1.33
C GLU A 330 -14.84 18.71 2.55
N HIS A 331 -14.61 17.45 2.95
CA HIS A 331 -13.64 17.12 4.00
C HIS A 331 -12.19 17.46 3.59
N LEU A 332 -11.79 17.16 2.35
CA LEU A 332 -10.52 17.62 1.79
C LEU A 332 -10.38 19.15 1.83
N LYS A 333 -11.46 19.88 1.56
CA LYS A 333 -11.45 21.34 1.60
C LYS A 333 -11.17 21.83 3.02
N LEU A 334 -11.84 21.27 4.02
CA LEU A 334 -11.61 21.60 5.43
C LEU A 334 -10.16 21.31 5.87
N LEU A 335 -9.55 20.22 5.38
CA LEU A 335 -8.14 19.90 5.66
C LEU A 335 -7.17 20.89 4.98
N TYR A 336 -7.44 21.34 3.75
CA TYR A 336 -6.63 22.40 3.12
C TYR A 336 -6.86 23.78 3.77
N ASP A 337 -8.10 24.10 4.16
CA ASP A 337 -8.44 25.33 4.87
C ASP A 337 -7.79 25.39 6.27
N SER A 338 -7.57 24.25 6.96
CA SER A 338 -6.82 24.23 8.23
C SER A 338 -5.31 24.37 8.03
N ILE A 339 -4.73 23.67 7.04
CA ILE A 339 -3.30 23.79 6.70
C ILE A 339 -2.89 25.25 6.43
N LEU A 340 -3.73 26.02 5.74
CA LEU A 340 -3.47 27.44 5.45
C LEU A 340 -3.64 28.36 6.67
N ARG A 341 -4.47 27.99 7.65
CA ARG A 341 -4.64 28.74 8.92
C ARG A 341 -3.44 28.50 9.84
N ASP A 342 -3.09 27.23 10.03
CA ASP A 342 -2.06 26.79 10.97
C ASP A 342 -0.64 26.95 10.39
N ARG A 343 -0.53 27.17 9.08
CA ARG A 343 0.72 27.23 8.28
C ARG A 343 1.59 25.97 8.44
N LYS A 344 0.95 24.83 8.71
CA LYS A 344 1.57 23.54 9.03
C LYS A 344 0.77 22.42 8.38
N LEU A 345 1.45 21.33 8.03
CA LEU A 345 0.81 20.13 7.49
C LEU A 345 0.24 19.25 8.62
N PRO A 346 -0.78 18.41 8.38
CA PRO A 346 -1.52 17.77 9.48
C PRO A 346 -0.71 16.67 10.18
N GLY A 347 -0.43 16.88 11.47
CA GLY A 347 0.34 15.97 12.32
C GLY A 347 1.74 16.49 12.69
N PRO A 348 2.62 15.63 13.22
CA PRO A 348 3.97 16.01 13.65
C PRO A 348 4.86 16.46 12.49
N ALA A 349 5.82 17.34 12.77
CA ALA A 349 6.69 17.96 11.76
C ALA A 349 7.62 16.97 11.02
N TRP A 350 7.88 15.80 11.62
CA TRP A 350 8.64 14.70 11.02
C TRP A 350 7.76 13.66 10.29
N LYS A 351 6.42 13.78 10.32
CA LYS A 351 5.53 12.91 9.51
C LYS A 351 5.73 13.29 8.04
N ARG A 352 5.92 12.30 7.18
CA ARG A 352 6.00 12.56 5.72
C ARG A 352 4.59 12.84 5.17
N HIS A 353 4.48 13.88 4.34
CA HIS A 353 3.24 14.22 3.63
C HIS A 353 3.46 14.17 2.12
N ASN A 354 2.52 13.56 1.40
CA ASN A 354 2.57 13.44 -0.07
C ASN A 354 2.07 14.71 -0.79
N VAL A 355 1.96 15.83 -0.09
CA VAL A 355 1.53 17.14 -0.61
C VAL A 355 2.44 18.22 -0.05
N GLN A 356 3.05 19.03 -0.91
CA GLN A 356 3.88 20.16 -0.50
C GLN A 356 3.00 21.36 -0.15
N TYR A 357 3.38 22.12 0.89
CA TYR A 357 2.61 23.29 1.33
C TYR A 357 2.38 24.33 0.21
N ARG A 358 3.36 24.51 -0.68
CA ARG A 358 3.28 25.43 -1.83
C ARG A 358 2.14 25.09 -2.82
N ASP A 359 1.74 23.82 -2.90
CA ASP A 359 0.73 23.35 -3.85
C ASP A 359 -0.69 23.49 -3.28
N VAL A 360 -0.84 23.66 -1.95
CA VAL A 360 -2.12 23.73 -1.23
C VAL A 360 -3.05 24.85 -1.75
N PRO A 361 -2.59 26.10 -1.99
CA PRO A 361 -3.44 27.15 -2.59
C PRO A 361 -3.84 26.89 -4.05
N GLY A 362 -3.12 26.01 -4.76
CA GLY A 362 -3.53 25.53 -6.09
C GLY A 362 -4.62 24.46 -5.96
N ASN A 363 -4.34 23.43 -5.17
CA ASN A 363 -5.23 22.31 -4.91
C ASN A 363 -6.58 22.77 -4.33
N LEU A 364 -6.58 23.73 -3.40
CA LEU A 364 -7.81 24.29 -2.80
C LEU A 364 -8.69 25.00 -3.83
N ARG A 365 -8.12 25.71 -4.82
CA ARG A 365 -8.89 26.36 -5.89
C ARG A 365 -9.51 25.36 -6.85
N ALA A 366 -8.73 24.38 -7.31
CA ALA A 366 -9.21 23.29 -8.17
C ALA A 366 -10.29 22.43 -7.47
N LEU A 367 -10.14 22.22 -6.16
CA LEU A 367 -11.13 21.55 -5.32
C LEU A 367 -12.42 22.37 -5.17
N ALA A 368 -12.31 23.69 -4.97
CA ALA A 368 -13.48 24.57 -4.86
C ALA A 368 -14.30 24.62 -6.15
N SER A 369 -13.66 24.72 -7.32
CA SER A 369 -14.37 24.65 -8.62
C SER A 369 -15.02 23.29 -8.83
N LYS A 370 -14.35 22.19 -8.46
CA LYS A 370 -14.90 20.84 -8.58
C LYS A 370 -16.09 20.59 -7.63
N ILE A 371 -16.05 21.12 -6.41
CA ILE A 371 -17.19 21.10 -5.49
C ILE A 371 -18.39 21.87 -6.07
N GLN A 372 -18.15 23.00 -6.74
CA GLN A 372 -19.20 23.76 -7.41
C GLN A 372 -19.80 23.00 -8.61
N GLU A 373 -18.96 22.37 -9.44
CA GLU A 373 -19.40 21.51 -10.55
C GLU A 373 -20.27 20.34 -10.06
N LEU A 374 -19.80 19.58 -9.05
CA LEU A 374 -20.58 18.46 -8.50
C LEU A 374 -21.91 18.92 -7.90
N ARG A 375 -21.96 20.09 -7.26
CA ARG A 375 -23.21 20.66 -6.74
C ARG A 375 -24.18 21.05 -7.86
N GLN A 376 -23.69 21.59 -8.98
CA GLN A 376 -24.51 21.86 -10.17
C GLN A 376 -25.04 20.57 -10.79
N ARG A 377 -24.23 19.52 -10.87
CA ARG A 377 -24.61 18.19 -11.41
C ARG A 377 -25.57 17.42 -10.49
N ILE A 378 -25.48 17.62 -9.19
CA ILE A 378 -26.49 17.14 -8.23
C ILE A 378 -27.81 17.91 -8.43
N ALA A 379 -27.76 19.24 -8.62
CA ALA A 379 -28.93 20.07 -8.85
C ALA A 379 -29.63 19.83 -10.21
N SER A 380 -28.90 19.40 -11.25
CA SER A 380 -29.47 18.97 -12.54
C SER A 380 -30.12 17.56 -12.49
N GLY A 381 -30.04 16.86 -11.36
CA GLY A 381 -30.72 15.58 -11.14
C GLY A 381 -29.88 14.32 -11.41
N GLU A 382 -28.56 14.41 -11.63
CA GLU A 382 -27.72 13.24 -11.93
C GLU A 382 -27.69 12.16 -10.81
N MET A 383 -28.18 12.47 -9.60
CA MET A 383 -28.15 11.61 -8.40
C MET A 383 -28.64 10.16 -8.61
N GLY A 384 -29.51 9.90 -9.59
CA GLY A 384 -30.02 8.56 -9.89
C GLY A 384 -29.08 7.67 -10.70
N ASN A 385 -28.15 8.25 -11.48
CA ASN A 385 -27.45 7.56 -12.56
C ASN A 385 -26.10 6.94 -12.11
N VAL A 386 -26.14 6.14 -11.05
CA VAL A 386 -24.98 5.44 -10.46
C VAL A 386 -24.59 4.24 -11.35
N ASP A 387 -23.31 4.13 -11.72
CA ASP A 387 -22.82 2.99 -12.51
C ASP A 387 -22.50 1.78 -11.61
N TYR A 388 -23.54 1.00 -11.30
CA TYR A 388 -23.43 -0.22 -10.50
C TYR A 388 -22.66 -1.35 -11.22
N TYR A 389 -22.60 -1.34 -12.55
CA TYR A 389 -21.77 -2.28 -13.32
C TYR A 389 -20.28 -2.04 -13.03
N GLY A 390 -19.85 -0.77 -13.10
CA GLY A 390 -18.50 -0.36 -12.72
C GLY A 390 -18.16 -0.63 -11.24
N LEU A 391 -19.11 -0.42 -10.33
CA LEU A 391 -18.92 -0.73 -8.90
C LEU A 391 -18.65 -2.22 -8.65
N ILE A 392 -19.43 -3.11 -9.29
CA ILE A 392 -19.33 -4.57 -9.10
C ILE A 392 -18.17 -5.17 -9.93
N GLY A 393 -17.70 -4.46 -10.96
CA GLY A 393 -16.64 -4.92 -11.87
C GLY A 393 -17.14 -5.77 -13.03
N LEU A 394 -18.37 -5.54 -13.49
CA LEU A 394 -19.02 -6.28 -14.58
C LEU A 394 -19.19 -5.42 -15.84
N ARG A 395 -19.31 -6.08 -17.00
CA ARG A 395 -19.73 -5.43 -18.25
C ARG A 395 -21.26 -5.33 -18.30
N ARG A 396 -21.79 -4.36 -19.05
CA ARG A 396 -23.23 -4.27 -19.36
C ARG A 396 -23.64 -5.46 -20.23
N GLY A 397 -24.87 -5.96 -20.05
CA GLY A 397 -25.31 -7.22 -20.66
C GLY A 397 -24.59 -8.47 -20.10
N CYS A 398 -24.14 -8.44 -18.84
CA CYS A 398 -23.62 -9.64 -18.17
C CYS A 398 -24.76 -10.63 -17.85
N SER A 399 -24.44 -11.92 -17.83
CA SER A 399 -25.44 -12.93 -17.49
C SER A 399 -25.80 -12.88 -16.01
N ARG A 400 -27.03 -13.27 -15.68
CA ARG A 400 -27.51 -13.44 -14.30
C ARG A 400 -26.52 -14.22 -13.42
N SER A 401 -25.96 -15.32 -13.93
CA SER A 401 -25.03 -16.17 -13.18
C SER A 401 -23.71 -15.47 -12.84
N GLU A 402 -23.26 -14.51 -13.66
CA GLU A 402 -22.05 -13.72 -13.41
C GLU A 402 -22.31 -12.67 -12.33
N LEU A 403 -23.48 -12.02 -12.37
CA LEU A 403 -23.91 -11.09 -11.33
C LEU A 403 -24.04 -11.78 -9.96
N GLU A 404 -24.73 -12.91 -9.89
CA GLU A 404 -24.92 -13.68 -8.65
C GLU A 404 -23.57 -14.13 -8.05
N ARG A 405 -22.64 -14.63 -8.88
CA ARG A 405 -21.28 -15.00 -8.45
C ARG A 405 -20.44 -13.80 -7.99
N ALA A 406 -20.44 -12.71 -8.74
CA ALA A 406 -19.66 -11.50 -8.40
C ALA A 406 -20.17 -10.85 -7.11
N HIS A 407 -21.50 -10.74 -6.96
CA HIS A 407 -22.13 -10.21 -5.75
C HIS A 407 -21.83 -11.08 -4.52
N LEU A 408 -21.93 -12.41 -4.64
CA LEU A 408 -21.58 -13.34 -3.56
C LEU A 408 -20.13 -13.16 -3.10
N LEU A 409 -19.17 -13.09 -4.03
CA LEU A 409 -17.76 -12.89 -3.71
C LEU A 409 -17.50 -11.55 -3.01
N LEU A 410 -18.11 -10.46 -3.48
CA LEU A 410 -17.98 -9.15 -2.84
C LEU A 410 -18.63 -9.13 -1.44
N CYS A 411 -19.83 -9.71 -1.28
CA CYS A 411 -20.49 -9.82 0.02
C CYS A 411 -19.71 -10.70 1.01
N LEU A 412 -19.04 -11.76 0.57
CA LEU A 412 -18.16 -12.57 1.42
C LEU A 412 -16.87 -11.84 1.84
N ARG A 413 -16.31 -11.00 0.95
CA ARG A 413 -15.10 -10.18 1.21
C ARG A 413 -15.37 -8.95 2.08
N HIS A 414 -16.57 -8.37 1.98
CA HIS A 414 -16.92 -7.06 2.56
C HIS A 414 -18.05 -7.12 3.61
N LYS A 415 -18.23 -8.27 4.29
CA LYS A 415 -19.13 -8.36 5.46
C LYS A 415 -18.74 -7.31 6.52
N PRO A 416 -19.70 -6.56 7.08
CA PRO A 416 -19.41 -5.52 8.08
C PRO A 416 -18.81 -6.09 9.36
N ASP A 417 -19.17 -7.32 9.74
CA ASP A 417 -18.65 -8.01 10.93
C ASP A 417 -17.13 -8.24 10.79
N LYS A 418 -16.70 -8.67 9.59
CA LYS A 418 -15.29 -8.89 9.25
C LYS A 418 -14.50 -7.59 9.03
N ALA A 419 -15.15 -6.43 9.06
CA ALA A 419 -14.48 -5.15 8.83
C ALA A 419 -13.52 -4.77 9.95
N MET A 420 -13.71 -5.29 11.17
CA MET A 420 -12.86 -4.98 12.33
C MET A 420 -11.57 -5.81 12.37
N ASN A 421 -11.52 -6.99 11.73
CA ASN A 421 -10.45 -8.00 11.88
C ASN A 421 -9.03 -7.55 11.43
N PHE A 422 -8.88 -6.37 10.82
CA PHE A 422 -7.57 -5.79 10.55
C PHE A 422 -7.02 -4.98 11.72
N VAL A 423 -7.91 -4.46 12.58
CA VAL A 423 -7.57 -3.66 13.76
C VAL A 423 -6.73 -4.51 14.73
N ASP A 424 -7.10 -5.78 14.92
CA ASP A 424 -6.38 -6.69 15.82
C ASP A 424 -4.98 -7.11 15.30
N ARG A 425 -4.60 -6.65 14.09
CA ARG A 425 -3.25 -6.79 13.49
C ARG A 425 -2.44 -5.48 13.51
N CYS A 426 -3.09 -4.36 13.80
CA CYS A 426 -2.46 -3.05 13.89
C CYS A 426 -1.80 -2.88 15.26
N GLU A 427 -0.54 -2.45 15.30
CA GLU A 427 -0.01 -1.87 16.53
C GLU A 427 -0.44 -0.40 16.62
N PHE A 428 -1.18 -0.09 17.68
CA PHE A 428 -1.64 1.25 18.02
C PHE A 428 -0.67 1.96 18.97
N VAL A 429 -0.50 3.27 18.76
CA VAL A 429 0.24 4.15 19.67
C VAL A 429 -0.60 4.52 20.89
N ASP A 430 -1.91 4.70 20.71
CA ASP A 430 -2.87 4.99 21.79
C ASP A 430 -4.09 4.06 21.66
N TYR A 431 -4.30 3.23 22.67
CA TYR A 431 -5.44 2.30 22.75
C TYR A 431 -6.79 3.01 22.94
N ARG A 432 -6.83 4.28 23.37
CA ARG A 432 -8.07 5.06 23.48
C ARG A 432 -8.76 5.32 22.14
N ILE A 433 -8.02 5.18 21.04
CA ILE A 433 -8.49 5.38 19.67
C ILE A 433 -8.98 4.04 19.06
N LEU A 434 -8.78 2.91 19.75
CA LEU A 434 -9.10 1.56 19.24
C LEU A 434 -10.58 1.40 18.88
N ASP A 435 -11.48 1.84 19.75
CA ASP A 435 -12.92 1.61 19.58
C ASP A 435 -13.52 2.55 18.54
N SER A 436 -13.07 3.81 18.46
CA SER A 436 -13.48 4.73 17.40
C SER A 436 -12.97 4.29 16.02
N VAL A 437 -11.78 3.68 15.92
CA VAL A 437 -11.30 3.00 14.71
C VAL A 437 -12.20 1.82 14.34
N LYS A 438 -12.57 0.96 15.32
CA LYS A 438 -13.46 -0.19 15.10
C LYS A 438 -14.85 0.23 14.62
N ASP A 439 -15.44 1.25 15.24
CA ASP A 439 -16.76 1.76 14.88
C ASP A 439 -16.75 2.45 13.50
N GLN A 440 -15.75 3.29 13.22
CA GLN A 440 -15.59 3.93 11.91
C GLN A 440 -15.35 2.89 10.78
N ALA A 441 -14.58 1.83 11.05
CA ALA A 441 -14.42 0.70 10.14
C ALA A 441 -15.74 -0.05 9.90
N ARG A 442 -16.50 -0.35 10.97
CA ARG A 442 -17.80 -1.05 10.88
C ARG A 442 -18.82 -0.23 10.09
N MET A 443 -18.94 1.07 10.38
CA MET A 443 -19.88 1.98 9.71
C MET A 443 -19.53 2.18 8.23
N SER A 444 -18.26 2.43 7.90
CA SER A 444 -17.84 2.63 6.50
C SER A 444 -17.90 1.34 5.66
N ALA A 445 -17.69 0.17 6.26
CA ALA A 445 -17.93 -1.12 5.60
C ALA A 445 -19.42 -1.38 5.38
N LEU A 446 -20.28 -1.07 6.36
CA LEU A 446 -21.73 -1.22 6.26
C LEU A 446 -22.34 -0.32 5.18
N LEU A 447 -21.82 0.90 4.98
CA LEU A 447 -22.21 1.77 3.87
C LEU A 447 -21.84 1.16 2.52
N LEU A 448 -20.61 0.66 2.35
CA LEU A 448 -20.18 -0.04 1.12
C LEU A 448 -21.02 -1.30 0.86
N PHE A 449 -21.32 -2.09 1.90
CA PHE A 449 -22.13 -3.29 1.80
C PHE A 449 -23.57 -2.97 1.31
N ARG A 450 -24.20 -1.93 1.87
CA ARG A 450 -25.52 -1.45 1.40
C ARG A 450 -25.46 -0.94 -0.05
N LEU A 451 -24.39 -0.26 -0.45
CA LEU A 451 -24.21 0.20 -1.83
C LEU A 451 -24.08 -0.98 -2.82
N LEU A 452 -23.35 -2.03 -2.42
CA LEU A 452 -23.22 -3.27 -3.19
C LEU A 452 -24.55 -4.05 -3.29
N GLN A 453 -25.35 -4.09 -2.22
CA GLN A 453 -26.71 -4.67 -2.25
C GLN A 453 -27.64 -3.90 -3.19
N LYS A 454 -27.64 -2.56 -3.10
CA LYS A 454 -28.44 -1.70 -4.00
C LYS A 454 -28.02 -1.90 -5.47
N GLY A 455 -26.72 -2.00 -5.72
CA GLY A 455 -26.18 -2.25 -7.06
C GLY A 455 -26.58 -3.61 -7.62
N TYR A 456 -26.52 -4.66 -6.80
CA TYR A 456 -27.00 -5.99 -7.19
C TYR A 456 -28.48 -5.95 -7.60
N SER A 457 -29.36 -5.41 -6.76
CA SER A 457 -30.80 -5.34 -7.09
C SER A 457 -31.07 -4.50 -8.35
N SER A 458 -30.33 -3.41 -8.55
CA SER A 458 -30.48 -2.56 -9.73
C SER A 458 -30.00 -3.22 -11.04
N VAL A 459 -28.89 -3.96 -11.01
CA VAL A 459 -28.40 -4.70 -12.19
C VAL A 459 -29.24 -5.94 -12.45
N MET A 460 -29.67 -6.63 -11.39
CA MET A 460 -30.56 -7.79 -11.47
C MET A 460 -31.89 -7.44 -12.14
N ALA A 461 -32.49 -6.28 -11.79
CA ALA A 461 -33.69 -5.78 -12.46
C ALA A 461 -33.46 -5.54 -13.96
N ALA A 462 -32.39 -4.82 -14.32
CA ALA A 462 -32.06 -4.54 -15.72
C ALA A 462 -31.86 -5.83 -16.56
N ILE A 463 -31.21 -6.87 -16.00
CA ILE A 463 -31.06 -8.17 -16.68
C ILE A 463 -32.42 -8.84 -16.88
N MET A 464 -33.34 -8.79 -15.90
CA MET A 464 -34.69 -9.35 -16.05
C MET A 464 -35.50 -8.62 -17.11
N ASP A 465 -35.37 -7.29 -17.21
CA ASP A 465 -36.05 -6.47 -18.21
C ASP A 465 -35.49 -6.71 -19.63
N GLU A 466 -34.16 -6.83 -19.78
CA GLU A 466 -33.51 -7.23 -21.03
C GLU A 466 -33.93 -8.64 -21.46
N GLU A 467 -33.92 -9.61 -20.54
CA GLU A 467 -34.43 -10.97 -20.78
C GLU A 467 -35.90 -10.99 -21.19
N ALA A 468 -36.75 -10.14 -20.58
CA ALA A 468 -38.17 -10.06 -20.89
C ALA A 468 -38.41 -9.46 -22.29
N ALA A 469 -37.70 -8.37 -22.62
CA ALA A 469 -37.75 -7.75 -23.94
C ALA A 469 -37.28 -8.71 -25.05
N GLU A 470 -36.22 -9.50 -24.80
CA GLU A 470 -35.73 -10.47 -25.78
C GLU A 470 -36.71 -11.64 -25.98
N LYS A 471 -37.35 -12.13 -24.90
CA LYS A 471 -38.44 -13.12 -24.98
C LYS A 471 -39.68 -12.58 -25.72
N GLN A 472 -39.93 -11.26 -25.68
CA GLN A 472 -40.98 -10.62 -26.48
C GLN A 472 -40.59 -10.53 -27.97
N ARG A 473 -39.34 -10.12 -28.29
CA ARG A 473 -38.81 -10.10 -29.66
C ARG A 473 -38.87 -11.47 -30.32
N GLN A 474 -38.46 -12.53 -29.60
CA GLN A 474 -38.52 -13.91 -30.10
C GLN A 474 -39.96 -14.34 -30.40
N LYS A 475 -40.94 -14.00 -29.54
CA LYS A 475 -42.36 -14.26 -29.82
C LYS A 475 -42.87 -13.51 -31.06
N ALA A 476 -42.50 -12.23 -31.21
CA ALA A 476 -42.87 -11.44 -32.39
C ALA A 476 -42.25 -11.99 -33.68
N ALA A 477 -40.97 -12.40 -33.65
CA ALA A 477 -40.29 -13.01 -34.79
C ALA A 477 -40.88 -14.38 -35.19
N LEU A 478 -41.29 -15.20 -34.21
CA LEU A 478 -42.00 -16.45 -34.47
C LEU A 478 -43.40 -16.20 -35.07
N GLN A 479 -44.10 -15.14 -34.64
CA GLN A 479 -45.39 -14.74 -35.20
C GLN A 479 -45.26 -14.23 -36.64
N THR A 480 -44.26 -13.39 -36.96
CA THR A 480 -44.05 -12.92 -38.35
C THR A 480 -43.58 -14.05 -39.27
N ALA A 481 -42.73 -14.97 -38.80
CA ALA A 481 -42.36 -16.16 -39.55
C ALA A 481 -43.57 -17.08 -39.84
N ALA A 482 -44.44 -17.31 -38.84
CA ALA A 482 -45.66 -18.09 -39.03
C ALA A 482 -46.63 -17.46 -40.04
N LEU A 483 -46.75 -16.12 -40.05
CA LEU A 483 -47.56 -15.39 -41.04
C LEU A 483 -46.97 -15.46 -42.46
N GLN A 484 -45.65 -15.45 -42.62
CA GLN A 484 -45.00 -15.61 -43.93
C GLN A 484 -45.20 -17.01 -44.54
N VAL A 485 -45.37 -18.04 -43.70
CA VAL A 485 -45.69 -19.42 -44.14
C VAL A 485 -47.15 -19.57 -44.59
N GLN A 486 -48.03 -18.61 -44.29
CA GLN A 486 -49.47 -18.67 -44.62
C GLN A 486 -49.86 -17.88 -45.90
N VAL A 487 -48.91 -17.35 -46.66
CA VAL A 487 -49.20 -16.72 -47.97
C VAL A 487 -49.50 -17.80 -49.02
N PRO A 488 -50.69 -17.83 -49.65
CA PRO A 488 -50.99 -18.78 -50.71
C PRO A 488 -50.14 -18.53 -51.95
N ALA A 489 -49.64 -19.60 -52.59
CA ALA A 489 -48.95 -19.48 -53.87
C ALA A 489 -49.93 -19.01 -54.97
N PRO A 490 -49.59 -17.99 -55.78
CA PRO A 490 -50.46 -17.53 -56.87
C PRO A 490 -50.46 -18.52 -58.04
N GLU A 491 -51.64 -18.79 -58.61
CA GLU A 491 -51.81 -19.68 -59.76
C GLU A 491 -51.12 -19.12 -61.03
N LEU A 492 -50.08 -19.79 -61.51
CA LEU A 492 -49.54 -19.55 -62.85
C LEU A 492 -50.36 -20.30 -63.91
N LYS A 493 -51.30 -19.62 -64.55
CA LYS A 493 -52.07 -20.17 -65.68
C LYS A 493 -51.22 -20.22 -66.96
N LEU A 494 -51.12 -21.41 -67.56
CA LEU A 494 -50.45 -21.63 -68.84
C LEU A 494 -51.18 -20.92 -70.00
N ARG A 495 -50.42 -20.57 -71.06
CA ARG A 495 -50.98 -20.41 -72.40
C ARG A 495 -49.97 -20.72 -73.53
N GLY A 496 -50.03 -21.96 -74.05
CA GLY A 496 -49.45 -22.37 -75.33
C GLY A 496 -47.92 -22.49 -75.40
N GLU A 497 -47.33 -23.16 -76.40
CA GLU A 497 -47.89 -24.17 -77.32
C GLU A 497 -46.75 -24.93 -78.02
N LEU A 498 -47.03 -26.15 -78.52
CA LEU A 498 -46.15 -27.03 -79.35
C LEU A 498 -44.85 -27.56 -78.67
N GLY A 499 -44.40 -28.81 -78.86
CA GLY A 499 -45.07 -29.97 -79.47
C GLY A 499 -44.13 -30.91 -80.25
N LYS A 500 -43.66 -32.01 -79.62
CA LYS A 500 -43.14 -33.30 -80.17
C LYS A 500 -42.45 -34.07 -79.01
N SER A 501 -43.00 -35.19 -78.50
CA SER A 501 -42.79 -36.60 -78.93
C SER A 501 -41.31 -37.03 -78.86
N THR A 502 -40.86 -38.02 -78.07
CA THR A 502 -41.40 -39.37 -77.68
C THR A 502 -40.72 -39.86 -76.35
N VAL A 503 -41.04 -40.93 -75.61
CA VAL A 503 -42.12 -41.98 -75.59
C VAL A 503 -42.31 -42.57 -74.16
N GLU A 504 -43.18 -43.58 -74.03
CA GLU A 504 -43.63 -44.40 -72.88
C GLU A 504 -42.49 -45.14 -72.11
N ILE A 505 -42.38 -45.25 -70.76
CA ILE A 505 -43.21 -45.96 -69.73
C ILE A 505 -43.42 -47.47 -70.10
N PRO A 506 -43.19 -48.52 -69.24
CA PRO A 506 -43.40 -48.68 -67.77
C PRO A 506 -42.19 -49.25 -66.93
N ILE A 507 -42.00 -49.07 -65.60
CA ILE A 507 -42.70 -49.60 -64.36
C ILE A 507 -42.45 -51.12 -64.10
N PRO A 508 -42.13 -51.64 -62.86
CA PRO A 508 -41.64 -51.02 -61.59
C PRO A 508 -40.56 -51.83 -60.77
N ASN A 509 -40.27 -51.33 -59.54
CA ASN A 509 -40.22 -52.05 -58.23
C ASN A 509 -38.89 -52.37 -57.47
N ARG A 510 -38.81 -51.74 -56.28
CA ARG A 510 -38.51 -52.30 -54.93
C ARG A 510 -37.06 -52.52 -54.40
N LEU A 511 -36.88 -51.93 -53.19
CA LEU A 511 -36.12 -52.37 -51.99
C LEU A 511 -34.65 -51.92 -51.74
N LEU A 512 -34.51 -51.30 -50.56
CA LEU A 512 -33.48 -51.48 -49.51
C LEU A 512 -31.97 -51.21 -49.78
N ALA A 513 -31.52 -50.12 -49.13
CA ALA A 513 -30.49 -50.10 -48.07
C ALA A 513 -28.98 -50.27 -48.40
N GLY A 514 -28.20 -49.41 -47.74
CA GLY A 514 -26.72 -49.43 -47.65
C GLY A 514 -26.00 -48.87 -48.88
N SER A 515 -24.74 -48.41 -48.79
CA SER A 515 -23.92 -47.93 -47.65
C SER A 515 -22.53 -47.52 -48.20
N SER A 516 -21.69 -46.91 -47.35
CA SER A 516 -20.23 -46.70 -47.55
C SER A 516 -19.77 -45.89 -48.76
N ASP A 517 -19.49 -44.60 -48.53
CA ASP A 517 -18.48 -43.84 -49.27
C ASP A 517 -17.06 -44.38 -48.98
N TYR A 518 -16.22 -44.47 -50.01
CA TYR A 518 -14.75 -44.50 -49.99
C TYR A 518 -14.27 -44.37 -51.46
N SER A 519 -13.18 -43.71 -51.83
CA SER A 519 -12.21 -42.90 -51.07
C SER A 519 -11.36 -42.05 -52.03
N LEU A 520 -10.65 -41.03 -51.51
CA LEU A 520 -9.58 -40.25 -52.20
C LEU A 520 -10.03 -39.45 -53.46
N GLY A 521 -9.39 -38.36 -53.88
CA GLY A 521 -8.01 -37.89 -53.64
C GLY A 521 -7.09 -38.36 -54.78
N SER A 522 -6.32 -37.54 -55.48
CA SER A 522 -6.03 -36.10 -55.42
C SER A 522 -5.37 -35.70 -56.76
N ILE A 523 -5.01 -34.41 -56.99
CA ILE A 523 -3.75 -33.94 -57.64
C ILE A 523 -3.82 -32.44 -58.03
N GLU A 524 -2.90 -31.67 -57.42
CA GLU A 524 -2.09 -30.53 -57.90
C GLU A 524 -2.69 -29.23 -58.49
N LEU A 525 -1.93 -28.15 -58.24
CA LEU A 525 -2.06 -26.78 -58.76
C LEU A 525 -1.04 -26.59 -59.91
N PRO A 526 -1.13 -25.52 -60.73
CA PRO A 526 -0.37 -24.31 -60.35
C PRO A 526 -1.04 -22.94 -60.63
N GLU A 527 -0.41 -21.93 -60.05
CA GLU A 527 -0.35 -20.48 -60.36
C GLU A 527 -0.56 -20.07 -61.84
N GLN A 528 -0.92 -18.83 -62.24
CA GLN A 528 -1.11 -17.50 -61.61
C GLN A 528 -1.99 -16.62 -62.57
N ALA A 529 -2.45 -15.36 -62.40
CA ALA A 529 -2.42 -14.28 -61.38
C ALA A 529 -3.56 -13.25 -61.68
N THR A 530 -3.53 -12.04 -61.07
CA THR A 530 -4.34 -10.82 -61.37
C THR A 530 -5.86 -10.86 -61.00
N THR A 531 -6.56 -9.79 -60.57
CA THR A 531 -6.21 -8.37 -60.28
C THR A 531 -7.09 -7.78 -59.14
N ALA A 532 -6.64 -6.65 -58.60
CA ALA A 532 -7.22 -5.78 -57.56
C ALA A 532 -8.75 -5.65 -57.40
N ALA A 533 -9.21 -5.63 -56.13
CA ALA A 533 -10.29 -4.77 -55.61
C ALA A 533 -10.21 -4.69 -54.06
N ALA A 534 -10.86 -3.70 -53.43
CA ALA A 534 -10.82 -3.50 -51.97
C ALA A 534 -12.09 -4.03 -51.25
N ALA A 535 -11.92 -4.52 -50.02
CA ALA A 535 -13.00 -4.77 -49.07
C ALA A 535 -12.52 -4.53 -47.63
N ALA A 536 -13.34 -3.90 -46.80
CA ALA A 536 -13.04 -3.67 -45.38
C ALA A 536 -13.57 -4.83 -44.52
N ALA A 537 -12.76 -5.30 -43.57
CA ALA A 537 -13.16 -6.26 -42.54
C ALA A 537 -12.63 -5.79 -41.18
N THR A 538 -13.47 -5.86 -40.14
CA THR A 538 -13.17 -5.30 -38.82
C THR A 538 -12.30 -6.21 -37.96
N ALA A 539 -11.31 -5.64 -37.28
CA ALA A 539 -10.48 -6.38 -36.34
C ALA A 539 -11.27 -6.72 -35.06
N ALA A 540 -11.57 -8.01 -34.86
CA ALA A 540 -12.27 -8.50 -33.68
C ALA A 540 -11.34 -8.53 -32.44
N SER A 541 -11.54 -7.62 -31.50
CA SER A 541 -10.75 -7.52 -30.27
C SER A 541 -11.19 -8.55 -29.22
N VAL A 542 -10.66 -9.78 -29.33
CA VAL A 542 -10.96 -10.90 -28.42
C VAL A 542 -10.35 -10.66 -27.02
N PHE A 543 -11.08 -9.92 -26.18
CA PHE A 543 -10.72 -9.70 -24.77
C PHE A 543 -11.23 -10.86 -23.90
N GLN A 544 -10.52 -11.99 -23.96
CA GLN A 544 -10.89 -13.22 -23.25
C GLN A 544 -10.59 -13.13 -21.74
N GLY A 545 -11.54 -13.57 -20.91
CA GLY A 545 -11.48 -13.41 -19.46
C GLY A 545 -10.32 -14.18 -18.81
N VAL A 546 -9.59 -13.51 -17.92
CA VAL A 546 -8.34 -14.00 -17.29
C VAL A 546 -8.48 -15.37 -16.63
N PHE A 547 -9.66 -15.69 -16.07
CA PHE A 547 -9.95 -16.95 -15.39
C PHE A 547 -9.68 -18.22 -16.22
N CYS A 548 -9.86 -18.17 -17.55
CA CYS A 548 -9.61 -19.33 -18.40
C CYS A 548 -8.11 -19.62 -18.63
N ARG A 549 -7.22 -18.66 -18.32
CA ARG A 549 -5.79 -18.76 -18.63
C ARG A 549 -5.05 -19.67 -17.64
N ASP A 550 -5.43 -19.63 -16.36
CA ASP A 550 -4.75 -20.41 -15.31
C ASP A 550 -5.01 -21.93 -15.46
N ILE A 551 -6.24 -22.31 -15.85
CA ILE A 551 -6.55 -23.73 -16.16
C ILE A 551 -5.80 -24.20 -17.42
N ALA A 552 -5.67 -23.34 -18.44
CA ALA A 552 -4.88 -23.66 -19.64
C ALA A 552 -3.37 -23.81 -19.33
N VAL A 553 -2.83 -23.04 -18.38
CA VAL A 553 -1.45 -23.20 -17.89
C VAL A 553 -1.26 -24.54 -17.17
N VAL A 554 -2.22 -24.96 -16.33
CA VAL A 554 -2.19 -26.29 -15.69
C VAL A 554 -2.29 -27.41 -16.73
N GLY A 555 -3.17 -27.28 -17.72
CA GLY A 555 -3.28 -28.24 -18.83
C GLY A 555 -1.98 -28.37 -19.65
N ASN A 556 -1.33 -27.23 -19.96
CA ASN A 556 -0.07 -27.21 -20.70
C ASN A 556 1.15 -27.68 -19.88
N LEU A 557 1.07 -27.68 -18.55
CA LEU A 557 2.08 -28.31 -17.68
C LEU A 557 1.91 -29.84 -17.60
N ILE A 558 0.71 -30.36 -17.87
CA ILE A 558 0.42 -31.81 -17.89
C ILE A 558 0.72 -32.43 -19.27
N SER A 559 0.65 -31.65 -20.36
CA SER A 559 0.91 -32.13 -21.72
C SER A 559 2.38 -32.13 -22.15
N GLN A 560 3.31 -31.60 -21.34
CA GLN A 560 4.74 -31.70 -21.62
C GLN A 560 5.30 -33.08 -21.22
N ALA A 561 5.50 -33.94 -22.21
CA ALA A 561 6.06 -35.28 -22.03
C ALA A 561 7.48 -35.24 -21.46
N GLY A 562 7.75 -36.06 -20.42
CA GLY A 562 9.12 -36.28 -19.91
C GLY A 562 9.25 -36.89 -18.52
N PHE A 563 8.29 -36.68 -17.60
CA PHE A 563 8.47 -37.02 -16.18
C PHE A 563 7.68 -38.24 -15.68
N ASN A 564 8.16 -39.44 -16.01
CA ASN A 564 7.68 -40.69 -15.43
C ASN A 564 8.20 -40.90 -13.99
N ARG A 565 7.69 -40.14 -13.01
CA ARG A 565 7.77 -40.46 -11.57
C ARG A 565 6.48 -40.06 -10.85
N PRO A 566 5.84 -40.94 -10.06
CA PRO A 566 4.66 -40.58 -9.29
C PRO A 566 5.03 -39.64 -8.13
N ILE A 567 4.35 -38.49 -8.04
CA ILE A 567 4.47 -37.56 -6.93
C ILE A 567 3.38 -37.90 -5.90
N PRO A 568 3.72 -38.30 -4.65
CA PRO A 568 2.74 -38.63 -3.64
C PRO A 568 2.12 -37.36 -3.04
N VAL A 569 0.97 -36.94 -3.60
CA VAL A 569 0.18 -35.82 -3.05
C VAL A 569 -0.55 -36.29 -1.79
N LYS A 570 -0.11 -35.85 -0.62
CA LYS A 570 -0.89 -36.00 0.62
C LYS A 570 -2.14 -35.10 0.56
N TYR A 571 -3.30 -35.73 0.44
CA TYR A 571 -4.59 -35.08 0.62
C TYR A 571 -4.93 -34.97 2.12
N GLU A 572 -4.56 -33.86 2.74
CA GLU A 572 -5.03 -33.50 4.09
C GLU A 572 -5.83 -32.18 4.00
N ALA A 573 -7.15 -32.31 4.18
CA ALA A 573 -8.24 -31.33 4.40
C ALA A 573 -7.92 -29.81 4.31
N LEU A 574 -8.69 -28.95 3.63
CA LEU A 574 -10.10 -29.01 3.22
C LEU A 574 -11.10 -29.35 4.36
N SER A 575 -11.28 -28.40 5.28
CA SER A 575 -12.47 -28.33 6.15
C SER A 575 -12.84 -26.88 6.50
N CYS A 576 -14.00 -26.45 6.02
CA CYS A 576 -14.78 -25.24 6.40
C CYS A 576 -14.07 -23.88 6.38
#